data_AF-I1HR64-F1
#
_entry.id   AF-I1HR64-F1
#
_cell.length_a   1.000
_cell.length_b   1.000
_cell.length_c   1.000
_cell.angle_alpha   90.00
_cell.angle_beta   90.00
_cell.angle_gamma   90.00
#
_symmetry.space_group_name_H-M   'P 1'
#
loop_
_entity.id
_entity.type
_entity.pdbx_description
1 polymer ?
#
loop_
_entity_poly.entity_id
_entity_poly.type
_entity_poly.pdbx_seq_one_letter_code
_entity_poly.pdbx_strand_id
1 'polypeptide(L)'
;MACTVLPLHAPISSPLRPLPSRSSYLLAPGGVPLVRRGPRVSHHLHLTPPRALPDIAAASAGLRDVLADAVLAYPPTWSSAAATNLAVFVAGSPLLLSGLSASGFAAAYLLGTLTWRAFGAQGYLLVAAYFVLGTAVTKLKIKQKEALGVAEKRGGRRGPGSVIGSSAAGCVCALLSIYNIGGGALAELWILGFVASFCTKLSDTVSSEIGKAYGRTTYLVTTFKVVPRGTEGAVSVEGTLAGIVASMFLAGVGYILGQVNVPQGLVCVLASQIANFGESLIGASLQDKEGFEWLNNDVVNVLNISAGAILAVLMQRLLVSWRS
;
A
#
# COMPACT_ATOMS: atom_id res chain seq x y z
N MET A 1 -2.15 -7.47 68.53
CA MET A 1 -1.02 -8.31 69.00
C MET A 1 -0.71 -9.33 67.92
N ALA A 2 0.57 -9.47 67.60
CA ALA A 2 1.11 -10.31 66.53
C ALA A 2 0.97 -11.83 66.82
N CYS A 3 0.97 -12.64 65.76
CA CYS A 3 1.37 -14.06 65.75
C CYS A 3 1.63 -14.49 64.28
N THR A 4 2.90 -14.73 63.87
CA THR A 4 3.57 -16.06 63.69
C THR A 4 2.95 -16.92 62.56
N VAL A 5 3.62 -17.15 61.40
CA VAL A 5 4.78 -18.02 61.07
C VAL A 5 4.44 -19.53 60.94
N LEU A 6 4.49 -20.01 59.66
CA LEU A 6 4.81 -21.38 59.12
C LEU A 6 3.92 -22.60 59.52
N PRO A 7 4.05 -23.81 58.92
CA PRO A 7 4.43 -24.29 57.56
C PRO A 7 3.49 -25.42 57.00
N LEU A 8 3.79 -26.03 55.83
CA LEU A 8 3.90 -27.51 55.56
C LEU A 8 3.42 -28.02 54.16
N HIS A 9 4.33 -28.80 53.52
CA HIS A 9 4.17 -29.98 52.63
C HIS A 9 3.73 -29.78 51.15
N ALA A 10 4.59 -29.96 50.11
CA ALA A 10 5.31 -31.13 49.55
C ALA A 10 4.48 -31.93 48.48
N PRO A 11 5.05 -32.87 47.68
CA PRO A 11 5.88 -32.66 46.47
C PRO A 11 5.36 -33.47 45.24
N ILE A 12 5.63 -33.07 43.98
CA ILE A 12 5.51 -33.98 42.82
C ILE A 12 6.63 -33.74 41.78
N SER A 13 7.40 -34.80 41.57
CA SER A 13 8.42 -35.08 40.55
C SER A 13 7.79 -35.30 39.14
N SER A 14 8.42 -35.12 37.98
CA SER A 14 9.61 -35.81 37.44
C SER A 14 9.87 -35.28 36.00
N PRO A 15 11.04 -35.60 35.38
CA PRO A 15 11.63 -34.85 34.27
C PRO A 15 11.63 -35.53 32.88
N LEU A 16 12.05 -34.73 31.88
CA LEU A 16 12.82 -35.02 30.65
C LEU A 16 12.86 -36.47 30.11
N ARG A 17 12.41 -36.64 28.86
CA ARG A 17 12.47 -37.89 28.09
C ARG A 17 13.56 -37.84 27.01
N PRO A 18 14.54 -38.76 26.99
CA PRO A 18 15.51 -38.92 25.90
C PRO A 18 15.12 -40.04 24.91
N LEU A 19 15.76 -39.99 23.74
CA LEU A 19 15.72 -40.93 22.60
C LEU A 19 16.11 -42.37 22.99
N PRO A 20 15.56 -43.41 22.33
CA PRO A 20 16.11 -44.75 22.43
C PRO A 20 17.10 -45.05 21.29
N SER A 21 18.20 -45.68 21.66
CA SER A 21 19.14 -46.39 20.78
C SER A 21 19.22 -47.87 21.20
N ARG A 22 19.48 -48.72 20.20
CA ARG A 22 20.14 -50.05 20.24
C ARG A 22 19.42 -51.26 20.87
N SER A 23 19.26 -52.32 20.09
CA SER A 23 20.14 -53.52 20.10
C SER A 23 19.53 -54.63 19.22
N SER A 24 20.26 -55.23 18.27
CA SER A 24 21.24 -56.33 18.39
C SER A 24 20.61 -57.70 18.72
N TYR A 25 20.43 -58.55 17.71
CA TYR A 25 20.33 -60.02 17.82
C TYR A 25 21.14 -60.58 16.63
N LEU A 26 22.33 -61.14 16.84
CA LEU A 26 22.66 -62.54 17.23
C LEU A 26 23.24 -63.29 16.02
N LEU A 27 24.52 -63.65 16.12
CA LEU A 27 25.23 -64.57 15.23
C LEU A 27 24.72 -66.01 15.40
N ALA A 28 24.70 -66.76 14.30
CA ALA A 28 24.88 -68.22 14.30
C ALA A 28 25.79 -68.62 13.12
N PRO A 29 26.70 -69.60 13.30
CA PRO A 29 27.66 -70.02 12.26
C PRO A 29 27.10 -71.21 11.47
N GLY A 30 27.32 -71.24 10.15
CA GLY A 30 26.88 -72.38 9.34
C GLY A 30 27.44 -72.37 7.92
N GLY A 31 28.34 -73.32 7.66
CA GLY A 31 28.58 -74.02 6.39
C GLY A 31 28.67 -73.21 5.10
N VAL A 32 29.87 -73.10 4.54
CA VAL A 32 30.12 -72.66 3.15
C VAL A 32 29.58 -73.70 2.16
N PRO A 33 28.69 -73.35 1.23
CA PRO A 33 28.48 -74.11 0.01
C PRO A 33 29.26 -73.46 -1.14
N LEU A 34 30.13 -74.24 -1.78
CA LEU A 34 30.77 -73.91 -3.06
C LEU A 34 29.70 -73.74 -4.14
N VAL A 35 29.28 -72.50 -4.40
CA VAL A 35 28.40 -72.17 -5.53
C VAL A 35 29.25 -71.88 -6.76
N ARG A 36 29.06 -72.70 -7.79
CA ARG A 36 29.64 -72.60 -9.15
C ARG A 36 29.52 -71.17 -9.72
N ARG A 37 30.62 -70.65 -10.27
CA ARG A 37 30.61 -69.46 -11.14
C ARG A 37 29.73 -69.74 -12.38
N GLY A 38 28.60 -69.07 -12.48
CA GLY A 38 27.90 -68.85 -13.75
C GLY A 38 28.63 -67.81 -14.62
N PRO A 39 28.32 -67.70 -15.93
CA PRO A 39 28.99 -66.78 -16.83
C PRO A 39 28.76 -65.33 -16.38
N ARG A 40 29.82 -64.51 -16.37
CA ARG A 40 29.69 -63.05 -16.18
C ARG A 40 28.91 -62.47 -17.36
N VAL A 41 27.68 -62.02 -17.10
CA VAL A 41 26.99 -61.09 -18.00
C VAL A 41 27.40 -59.68 -17.58
N SER A 42 28.18 -59.01 -18.43
CA SER A 42 28.53 -57.60 -18.25
C SER A 42 27.28 -56.75 -18.51
N HIS A 43 26.56 -56.35 -17.46
CA HIS A 43 25.58 -55.27 -17.59
C HIS A 43 26.36 -53.96 -17.75
N HIS A 44 26.53 -53.51 -19.00
CA HIS A 44 26.89 -52.12 -19.27
C HIS A 44 25.74 -51.24 -18.78
N LEU A 45 25.88 -50.69 -17.58
CA LEU A 45 24.97 -49.68 -17.06
C LEU A 45 25.14 -48.45 -17.95
N HIS A 46 24.21 -48.25 -18.89
CA HIS A 46 24.13 -47.04 -19.69
C HIS A 46 23.73 -45.90 -18.75
N LEU A 47 24.71 -45.26 -18.11
CA LEU A 47 24.52 -43.99 -17.42
C LEU A 47 24.13 -42.97 -18.49
N THR A 48 22.84 -42.66 -18.59
CA THR A 48 22.39 -41.49 -19.34
C THR A 48 23.10 -40.27 -18.74
N PRO A 49 23.67 -39.37 -19.57
CA PRO A 49 24.27 -38.16 -19.03
C PRO A 49 23.20 -37.40 -18.25
N PRO A 50 23.55 -36.76 -17.11
CA PRO A 50 22.59 -35.96 -16.38
C PRO A 50 21.98 -34.93 -17.33
N ARG A 51 20.64 -34.81 -17.34
CA ARG A 51 19.93 -33.77 -18.08
C ARG A 51 20.65 -32.45 -17.82
N ALA A 52 21.15 -31.81 -18.89
CA ALA A 52 21.74 -30.49 -18.79
C ALA A 52 20.75 -29.60 -18.02
N LEU A 53 21.20 -29.04 -16.89
CA LEU A 53 20.41 -28.06 -16.16
C LEU A 53 20.07 -26.93 -17.14
N PRO A 54 18.82 -26.44 -17.18
CA PRO A 54 18.45 -25.35 -18.06
C PRO A 54 19.43 -24.19 -17.82
N ASP A 55 19.94 -23.64 -18.91
CA ASP A 55 20.98 -22.61 -18.86
C ASP A 55 20.40 -21.38 -18.15
N ILE A 56 20.80 -21.18 -16.89
CA ILE A 56 20.22 -20.16 -16.00
C ILE A 56 20.37 -18.78 -16.64
N ALA A 57 21.45 -18.57 -17.40
CA ALA A 57 21.70 -17.35 -18.16
C ALA A 57 20.62 -17.13 -19.24
N ALA A 58 20.32 -18.14 -20.06
CA ALA A 58 19.30 -18.06 -21.11
C ALA A 58 17.88 -17.86 -20.52
N ALA A 59 17.55 -18.57 -19.43
CA ALA A 59 16.29 -18.38 -18.72
C ALA A 59 16.16 -16.96 -18.14
N SER A 60 17.25 -16.40 -17.61
CA SER A 60 17.27 -15.03 -17.08
C SER A 60 17.17 -13.97 -18.18
N ALA A 61 17.75 -14.22 -19.36
CA ALA A 61 17.63 -13.33 -20.52
C ALA A 61 16.20 -13.30 -21.05
N GLY A 62 15.58 -14.47 -21.25
CA GLY A 62 14.19 -14.57 -21.69
C GLY A 62 13.21 -13.90 -20.73
N LEU A 63 13.44 -14.01 -19.41
CA LEU A 63 12.63 -13.29 -18.42
C LEU A 63 12.79 -11.77 -18.53
N ARG A 64 14.01 -11.27 -18.79
CA ARG A 64 14.27 -9.84 -18.98
C ARG A 64 13.55 -9.30 -20.22
N ASP A 65 13.60 -10.04 -21.32
CA ASP A 65 12.95 -9.62 -22.57
C ASP A 65 11.43 -9.57 -22.41
N VAL A 66 10.82 -10.59 -21.79
CA VAL A 66 9.37 -10.60 -21.49
C VAL A 66 8.97 -9.44 -20.58
N LEU A 67 9.79 -9.10 -19.59
CA LEU A 67 9.55 -7.96 -18.71
C LEU A 67 9.73 -6.63 -19.45
N ALA A 68 10.73 -6.51 -20.31
CA ALA A 68 10.94 -5.32 -21.13
C ALA A 68 9.75 -5.09 -22.07
N ASP A 69 9.28 -6.15 -22.74
CA ASP A 69 8.09 -6.10 -23.60
C ASP A 69 6.84 -5.72 -22.80
N ALA A 70 6.67 -6.26 -21.60
CA ALA A 70 5.55 -5.90 -20.74
C ALA A 70 5.58 -4.43 -20.28
N VAL A 71 6.76 -3.89 -19.98
CA VAL A 71 6.96 -2.49 -19.58
C VAL A 71 6.71 -1.55 -20.75
N LEU A 72 7.14 -1.93 -21.95
CA LEU A 72 7.07 -1.12 -23.17
C LEU A 72 5.74 -1.26 -23.93
N ALA A 73 4.85 -2.17 -23.51
CA ALA A 73 3.56 -2.40 -24.15
C ALA A 73 2.69 -1.13 -24.19
N TYR A 74 2.28 -0.73 -25.40
CA TYR A 74 1.41 0.43 -25.61
C TYR A 74 0.25 0.10 -26.58
N PRO A 75 -1.02 0.25 -26.15
CA PRO A 75 -1.46 0.52 -24.78
C PRO A 75 -1.16 -0.67 -23.85
N PRO A 76 -0.96 -0.45 -22.54
CA PRO A 76 -0.76 -1.55 -21.61
C PRO A 76 -1.97 -2.50 -21.61
N THR A 77 -1.72 -3.80 -21.76
CA THR A 77 -2.72 -4.87 -21.55
C THR A 77 -2.79 -5.24 -20.06
N TRP A 78 -3.86 -5.91 -19.63
CA TRP A 78 -3.97 -6.42 -18.26
C TRP A 78 -2.80 -7.32 -17.86
N SER A 79 -2.37 -8.21 -18.77
CA SER A 79 -1.24 -9.11 -18.54
C SER A 79 0.07 -8.33 -18.42
N SER A 80 0.33 -7.37 -19.31
CA SER A 80 1.54 -6.55 -19.25
C SER A 80 1.59 -5.65 -18.01
N ALA A 81 0.44 -5.10 -17.60
CA ALA A 81 0.31 -4.28 -16.39
C ALA A 81 0.55 -5.11 -15.13
N ALA A 82 -0.05 -6.30 -15.05
CA ALA A 82 0.14 -7.20 -13.92
C ALA A 82 1.59 -7.69 -13.83
N ALA A 83 2.20 -8.10 -14.96
CA ALA A 83 3.59 -8.55 -14.99
C ALA A 83 4.57 -7.44 -14.59
N THR A 84 4.39 -6.23 -15.13
CA THR A 84 5.23 -5.08 -14.79
C THR A 84 5.07 -4.69 -13.32
N ASN A 85 3.82 -4.59 -12.85
CA ASN A 85 3.55 -4.26 -11.45
C ASN A 85 4.09 -5.33 -10.49
N LEU A 86 4.04 -6.61 -10.87
CA LEU A 86 4.63 -7.69 -10.09
C LEU A 86 6.14 -7.52 -9.95
N ALA A 87 6.84 -7.21 -11.05
CA ALA A 87 8.28 -6.94 -11.01
C ALA A 87 8.61 -5.76 -10.08
N VAL A 88 7.84 -4.67 -10.17
CA VAL A 88 7.99 -3.50 -9.27
C VAL A 88 7.71 -3.88 -7.81
N PHE A 89 6.67 -4.67 -7.53
CA PHE A 89 6.32 -5.09 -6.18
C PHE A 89 7.35 -6.03 -5.56
N VAL A 90 7.92 -6.93 -6.35
CA VAL A 90 9.03 -7.81 -5.91
C VAL A 90 10.24 -6.96 -5.55
N ALA A 91 10.67 -6.07 -6.46
CA ALA A 91 11.84 -5.21 -6.23
C ALA A 91 11.63 -4.21 -5.08
N GLY A 92 10.43 -3.63 -4.98
CA GLY A 92 10.06 -2.63 -3.98
C GLY A 92 9.55 -3.20 -2.65
N SER A 93 9.48 -4.53 -2.50
CA SER A 93 8.86 -5.17 -1.33
C SER A 93 9.39 -4.70 0.03
N PRO A 94 10.70 -4.43 0.26
CA PRO A 94 11.17 -3.93 1.56
C PRO A 94 10.58 -2.56 1.91
N LEU A 95 10.45 -1.68 0.93
CA LEU A 95 9.89 -0.35 1.09
C LEU A 95 8.36 -0.41 1.26
N LEU A 96 7.68 -1.18 0.41
CA LEU A 96 6.23 -1.33 0.43
C LEU A 96 5.74 -1.94 1.75
N LEU A 97 6.39 -3.00 2.23
CA LEU A 97 6.02 -3.66 3.50
C LEU A 97 6.32 -2.77 4.72
N SER A 98 7.19 -1.77 4.56
CA SER A 98 7.39 -0.76 5.60
C SER A 98 6.17 0.14 5.80
N GLY A 99 5.38 0.40 4.75
CA GLY A 99 4.19 1.28 4.78
C GLY A 99 2.85 0.54 4.65
N LEU A 100 2.86 -0.75 4.31
CA LEU A 100 1.65 -1.56 4.10
C LEU A 100 1.67 -2.79 5.00
N SER A 101 0.49 -3.17 5.50
CA SER A 101 0.25 -4.51 6.04
C SER A 101 0.27 -5.58 4.93
N ALA A 102 0.35 -6.87 5.27
CA ALA A 102 0.36 -7.94 4.26
C ALA A 102 -0.90 -7.92 3.37
N SER A 103 -2.09 -7.72 3.95
CA SER A 103 -3.34 -7.56 3.18
C SER A 103 -3.41 -6.22 2.44
N GLY A 104 -2.82 -5.16 3.00
CA GLY A 104 -2.66 -3.87 2.31
C GLY A 104 -1.73 -3.97 1.09
N PHE A 105 -0.71 -4.82 1.13
CA PHE A 105 0.19 -5.09 0.02
C PHE A 105 -0.56 -5.73 -1.16
N ALA A 106 -1.44 -6.70 -0.90
CA ALA A 106 -2.29 -7.29 -1.94
C ALA A 106 -3.28 -6.27 -2.53
N ALA A 107 -3.93 -5.46 -1.70
CA ALA A 107 -4.81 -4.39 -2.19
C ALA A 107 -4.06 -3.35 -3.05
N ALA A 108 -2.85 -2.96 -2.62
CA ALA A 108 -2.00 -2.04 -3.36
C ALA A 108 -1.52 -2.65 -4.70
N TYR A 109 -1.32 -3.97 -4.77
CA TYR A 109 -0.99 -4.64 -6.03
C TYR A 109 -2.13 -4.53 -7.04
N LEU A 110 -3.37 -4.75 -6.61
CA LEU A 110 -4.54 -4.58 -7.49
C LEU A 110 -4.67 -3.13 -7.97
N LEU A 111 -4.51 -2.16 -7.06
CA LEU A 111 -4.47 -0.73 -7.40
C LEU A 111 -3.37 -0.43 -8.42
N GLY A 112 -2.13 -0.86 -8.17
CA GLY A 112 -0.99 -0.60 -9.05
C GLY A 112 -1.20 -1.19 -10.45
N THR A 113 -1.80 -2.38 -10.54
CA THR A 113 -2.14 -3.03 -11.81
C THR A 113 -3.19 -2.21 -12.57
N LEU A 114 -4.23 -1.75 -11.88
CA LEU A 114 -5.28 -0.92 -12.44
C LEU A 114 -4.73 0.43 -12.93
N THR A 115 -3.88 1.07 -12.12
CA THR A 115 -3.23 2.34 -12.47
C THR A 115 -2.31 2.20 -13.68
N TRP A 116 -1.46 1.16 -13.73
CA TRP A 116 -0.60 0.91 -14.89
C TRP A 116 -1.42 0.66 -16.15
N ARG A 117 -2.51 -0.12 -16.02
CA ARG A 117 -3.42 -0.40 -17.14
C ARG A 117 -4.11 0.85 -17.68
N ALA A 118 -4.50 1.78 -16.83
CA ALA A 118 -5.23 2.98 -17.22
C ALA A 118 -4.31 4.12 -17.69
N PHE A 119 -3.20 4.35 -16.98
CA PHE A 119 -2.40 5.58 -17.08
C PHE A 119 -0.90 5.32 -17.30
N GLY A 120 -0.52 4.06 -17.53
CA GLY A 120 0.86 3.66 -17.81
C GLY A 120 1.83 3.93 -16.65
N ALA A 121 3.12 4.00 -17.00
CA ALA A 121 4.19 4.28 -16.05
C ALA A 121 4.02 5.65 -15.38
N GLN A 122 3.48 6.63 -16.10
CA GLN A 122 3.29 8.01 -15.63
C GLN A 122 2.31 8.07 -14.45
N GLY A 123 1.11 7.53 -14.61
CA GLY A 123 0.15 7.48 -13.51
C GLY A 123 0.64 6.61 -12.34
N TYR A 124 1.37 5.53 -12.64
CA TYR A 124 1.95 4.66 -11.63
C TYR A 124 3.00 5.37 -10.77
N LEU A 125 3.93 6.12 -11.39
CA LEU A 125 4.96 6.89 -10.69
C LEU A 125 4.36 7.98 -9.79
N LEU A 126 3.23 8.58 -10.19
CA LEU A 126 2.49 9.51 -9.34
C LEU A 126 1.97 8.82 -8.06
N VAL A 127 1.37 7.64 -8.19
CA VAL A 127 0.89 6.85 -7.03
C VAL A 127 2.07 6.40 -6.16
N ALA A 128 3.21 6.05 -6.76
CA ALA A 128 4.43 5.73 -6.03
C ALA A 128 4.95 6.93 -5.23
N ALA A 129 4.97 8.13 -5.81
CA ALA A 129 5.36 9.36 -5.13
C ALA A 129 4.42 9.68 -3.95
N TYR A 130 3.11 9.54 -4.15
CA TYR A 130 2.10 9.61 -3.08
C TYR A 130 2.41 8.61 -1.95
N PHE A 131 2.66 7.35 -2.29
CA PHE A 131 2.89 6.29 -1.31
C PHE A 131 4.15 6.55 -0.47
N VAL A 132 5.26 6.90 -1.12
CA VAL A 132 6.55 7.16 -0.47
C VAL A 132 6.43 8.35 0.48
N LEU A 133 5.94 9.50 0.00
CA LEU A 133 5.81 10.69 0.82
C LEU A 133 4.78 10.50 1.94
N GLY A 134 3.63 9.89 1.63
CA GLY A 134 2.60 9.58 2.61
C GLY A 134 3.13 8.67 3.73
N THR A 135 3.91 7.64 3.39
CA THR A 135 4.52 6.72 4.37
C THR A 135 5.64 7.38 5.18
N ALA A 136 6.42 8.27 4.56
CA ALA A 136 7.46 9.03 5.27
C ALA A 136 6.85 9.92 6.36
N VAL A 137 5.76 10.63 6.05
CA VAL A 137 5.12 11.55 6.99
C VAL A 137 4.33 10.81 8.08
N THR A 138 3.68 9.68 7.78
CA THR A 138 3.01 8.87 8.83
C THR A 138 4.01 8.30 9.85
N LYS A 139 5.27 8.09 9.46
CA LYS A 139 6.34 7.66 10.39
C LYS A 139 7.06 8.80 11.10
N LEU A 140 6.85 10.04 10.66
CA LEU A 140 7.49 11.20 11.25
C LEU A 140 7.04 11.38 12.71
N LYS A 141 8.00 11.45 13.63
CA LYS A 141 7.78 11.53 15.08
C LYS A 141 6.80 10.49 15.63
N ILE A 142 6.85 9.26 15.11
CA ILE A 142 5.90 8.20 15.50
C ILE A 142 5.85 7.96 17.02
N LYS A 143 6.99 7.93 17.71
CA LYS A 143 7.07 7.76 19.18
C LYS A 143 6.29 8.83 19.95
N GLN A 144 6.34 10.08 19.47
CA GLN A 144 5.57 11.17 20.08
C GLN A 144 4.08 10.98 19.84
N LYS A 145 3.69 10.61 18.62
CA LYS A 145 2.28 10.38 18.27
C LYS A 145 1.71 9.17 19.01
N GLU A 146 2.50 8.13 19.24
CA GLU A 146 2.13 6.94 20.01
C GLU A 146 1.91 7.30 21.49
N ALA A 147 2.82 8.09 22.08
CA ALA A 147 2.67 8.59 23.45
C ALA A 147 1.42 9.47 23.64
N LEU A 148 0.96 10.13 22.58
CA LEU A 148 -0.26 10.94 22.57
C LEU A 148 -1.52 10.15 22.16
N GLY A 149 -1.40 8.87 21.79
CA GLY A 149 -2.52 8.05 21.32
C GLY A 149 -3.08 8.43 19.94
N VAL A 150 -2.39 9.30 19.18
CA VAL A 150 -2.84 9.83 17.87
C VAL A 150 -2.03 9.29 16.69
N ALA A 151 -1.14 8.32 16.93
CA ALA A 151 -0.36 7.69 15.89
C ALA A 151 -1.22 6.91 14.91
N GLU A 152 -0.80 6.94 13.64
CA GLU A 152 -1.33 6.08 12.61
C GLU A 152 -1.25 4.60 13.04
N LYS A 153 -2.33 3.86 12.81
CA LYS A 153 -2.47 2.47 13.31
C LYS A 153 -1.34 1.59 12.78
N ARG A 154 -1.02 0.52 13.51
CA ARG A 154 -0.05 -0.53 13.11
C ARG A 154 1.35 0.03 12.80
N GLY A 155 1.81 1.02 13.57
CA GLY A 155 3.13 1.63 13.39
C GLY A 155 3.25 2.40 12.06
N GLY A 156 2.16 3.02 11.60
CA GLY A 156 2.12 3.73 10.33
C GLY A 156 1.85 2.87 9.09
N ARG A 157 1.52 1.58 9.28
CA ARG A 157 1.25 0.65 8.16
C ARG A 157 -0.23 0.65 7.78
N ARG A 158 -0.51 0.92 6.50
CA ARG A 158 -1.87 0.97 5.96
C ARG A 158 -2.44 -0.43 5.72
N GLY A 159 -3.69 -0.60 6.15
CA GLY A 159 -4.52 -1.79 5.89
C GLY A 159 -5.15 -1.77 4.50
N PRO A 160 -5.84 -2.85 4.09
CA PRO A 160 -6.61 -2.87 2.85
C PRO A 160 -7.72 -1.81 2.84
N GLY A 161 -8.40 -1.58 3.97
CA GLY A 161 -9.41 -0.51 4.12
C GLY A 161 -8.82 0.87 3.83
N SER A 162 -7.67 1.19 4.42
CA SER A 162 -6.96 2.44 4.15
C SER A 162 -6.48 2.58 2.70
N VAL A 163 -6.01 1.49 2.07
CA VAL A 163 -5.62 1.51 0.65
C VAL A 163 -6.83 1.81 -0.23
N ILE A 164 -7.93 1.07 -0.04
CA ILE A 164 -9.18 1.26 -0.79
C ILE A 164 -9.73 2.67 -0.53
N GLY A 165 -9.79 3.08 0.73
CA GLY A 165 -10.26 4.39 1.15
C GLY A 165 -9.45 5.54 0.56
N SER A 166 -8.16 5.32 0.33
CA SER A 166 -7.24 6.29 -0.26
C SER A 166 -7.22 6.29 -1.78
N SER A 167 -7.85 5.31 -2.44
CA SER A 167 -7.73 5.14 -3.89
C SER A 167 -9.06 4.93 -4.62
N ALA A 168 -10.19 4.83 -3.92
CA ALA A 168 -11.49 4.50 -4.53
C ALA A 168 -11.85 5.40 -5.72
N ALA A 169 -11.76 6.73 -5.55
CA ALA A 169 -12.01 7.68 -6.65
C ALA A 169 -11.02 7.49 -7.81
N GLY A 170 -9.74 7.30 -7.52
CA GLY A 170 -8.72 7.00 -8.52
C GLY A 170 -8.98 5.68 -9.27
N CYS A 171 -9.46 4.64 -8.59
CA CYS A 171 -9.87 3.38 -9.21
C CYS A 171 -11.07 3.58 -10.14
N VAL A 172 -12.06 4.38 -9.74
CA VAL A 172 -13.20 4.71 -10.59
C VAL A 172 -12.73 5.46 -11.83
N CYS A 173 -11.90 6.49 -11.69
CA CYS A 173 -11.31 7.20 -12.84
C CYS A 173 -10.52 6.27 -13.77
N ALA A 174 -9.74 5.35 -13.21
CA ALA A 174 -8.99 4.36 -13.98
C ALA A 174 -9.91 3.43 -14.78
N LEU A 175 -10.98 2.90 -14.16
CA LEU A 175 -11.95 2.04 -14.83
C LEU A 175 -12.70 2.80 -15.93
N LEU A 176 -13.15 4.03 -15.66
CA LEU A 176 -13.83 4.88 -16.66
C LEU A 176 -12.92 5.17 -17.86
N SER A 177 -11.62 5.39 -17.61
CA SER A 177 -10.61 5.56 -18.67
C SER A 177 -10.39 4.28 -19.47
N ILE A 178 -10.25 3.13 -18.81
CA ILE A 178 -10.02 1.83 -19.48
C ILE A 178 -11.19 1.44 -20.40
N TYR A 179 -12.42 1.67 -19.95
CA TYR A 179 -13.63 1.39 -20.72
C TYR A 179 -14.05 2.53 -21.65
N ASN A 180 -13.23 3.58 -21.77
CA ASN A 180 -13.46 4.74 -22.64
C ASN A 180 -14.86 5.37 -22.45
N ILE A 181 -15.33 5.45 -21.20
CA ILE A 181 -16.66 5.97 -20.89
C ILE A 181 -16.71 7.47 -21.23
N GLY A 182 -17.60 7.80 -22.18
CA GLY A 182 -17.79 9.15 -22.75
C GLY A 182 -16.71 9.61 -23.73
N GLY A 183 -15.87 8.69 -24.24
CA GLY A 183 -14.94 8.93 -25.33
C GLY A 183 -13.77 9.87 -25.00
N GLY A 184 -13.06 10.31 -26.05
CA GLY A 184 -11.86 11.14 -25.91
C GLY A 184 -12.09 12.46 -25.16
N ALA A 185 -13.29 13.04 -25.27
CA ALA A 185 -13.65 14.27 -24.58
C ALA A 185 -13.70 14.13 -23.04
N LEU A 186 -13.99 12.94 -22.51
CA LEU A 186 -13.97 12.66 -21.07
C LEU A 186 -12.67 12.03 -20.59
N ALA A 187 -11.86 11.45 -21.48
CA ALA A 187 -10.61 10.78 -21.12
C ALA A 187 -9.67 11.69 -20.31
N GLU A 188 -9.49 12.95 -20.73
CA GLU A 188 -8.66 13.91 -19.99
C GLU A 188 -9.24 14.25 -18.61
N LEU A 189 -10.57 14.24 -18.45
CA LEU A 189 -11.21 14.50 -17.16
C LEU A 189 -11.04 13.32 -16.19
N TRP A 190 -10.94 12.09 -16.70
CA TRP A 190 -10.63 10.93 -15.88
C TRP A 190 -9.19 10.97 -15.36
N ILE A 191 -8.24 11.42 -16.18
CA ILE A 191 -6.86 11.66 -15.73
C ILE A 191 -6.83 12.79 -14.68
N LEU A 192 -7.53 13.90 -14.94
CA LEU A 192 -7.62 15.01 -13.98
C LEU A 192 -8.22 14.57 -12.64
N GLY A 193 -9.33 13.84 -12.66
CA GLY A 193 -9.99 13.32 -11.47
C GLY A 193 -9.10 12.33 -10.70
N PHE A 194 -8.36 11.48 -11.41
CA PHE A 194 -7.35 10.60 -10.83
C PHE A 194 -6.26 11.40 -10.11
N VAL A 195 -5.62 12.36 -10.78
CA VAL A 195 -4.57 13.19 -10.18
C VAL A 195 -5.10 13.99 -8.98
N ALA A 196 -6.28 14.60 -9.11
CA ALA A 196 -6.92 15.37 -8.04
C ALA A 196 -7.22 14.50 -6.81
N SER A 197 -7.68 13.26 -6.99
CA SER A 197 -7.97 12.33 -5.88
C SER A 197 -6.73 12.04 -5.04
N PHE A 198 -5.58 11.79 -5.69
CA PHE A 198 -4.32 11.53 -4.99
C PHE A 198 -3.72 12.81 -4.39
N CYS A 199 -3.86 13.96 -5.05
CA CYS A 199 -3.46 15.26 -4.48
C CYS A 199 -4.24 15.55 -3.20
N THR A 200 -5.55 15.28 -3.21
CA THR A 200 -6.45 15.44 -2.06
C THR A 200 -5.98 14.53 -0.93
N LYS A 201 -5.79 13.24 -1.21
CA LYS A 201 -5.39 12.28 -0.17
C LYS A 201 -4.01 12.58 0.43
N LEU A 202 -3.06 13.00 -0.41
CA LEU A 202 -1.73 13.35 0.07
C LEU A 202 -1.79 14.63 0.93
N SER A 203 -2.50 15.66 0.48
CA SER A 203 -2.68 16.91 1.24
C SER A 203 -3.32 16.64 2.60
N ASP A 204 -4.35 15.79 2.64
CA ASP A 204 -5.02 15.36 3.86
C ASP A 204 -4.07 14.62 4.82
N THR A 205 -3.36 13.62 4.29
CA THR A 205 -2.39 12.84 5.07
C THR A 205 -1.28 13.72 5.62
N VAL A 206 -0.69 14.58 4.79
CA VAL A 206 0.42 15.43 5.22
C VAL A 206 -0.06 16.48 6.20
N SER A 207 -1.24 17.07 5.97
CA SER A 207 -1.83 18.06 6.86
C SER A 207 -2.07 17.50 8.26
N SER A 208 -2.76 16.36 8.34
CA SER A 208 -3.08 15.71 9.61
C SER A 208 -1.82 15.24 10.35
N GLU A 209 -0.87 14.60 9.66
CA GLU A 209 0.33 14.05 10.29
C GLU A 209 1.32 15.14 10.72
N ILE A 210 1.48 16.21 9.94
CA ILE A 210 2.28 17.38 10.35
C ILE A 210 1.58 18.14 11.47
N GLY A 211 0.26 18.28 11.42
CA GLY A 211 -0.52 18.88 12.50
C GLY A 211 -0.33 18.14 13.83
N LYS A 212 -0.41 16.80 13.82
CA LYS A 212 -0.14 15.96 15.00
C LYS A 212 1.31 16.13 15.50
N ALA A 213 2.29 16.17 14.59
CA ALA A 213 3.71 16.21 14.95
C ALA A 213 4.24 17.61 15.36
N TYR A 214 3.67 18.68 14.83
CA TYR A 214 4.22 20.04 14.95
C TYR A 214 3.19 21.13 15.29
N GLY A 215 1.89 20.90 15.13
CA GLY A 215 0.87 21.95 15.19
C GLY A 215 0.81 22.67 16.53
N ARG A 216 1.24 23.93 16.64
CA ARG A 216 1.33 24.63 17.95
C ARG A 216 -0.03 24.78 18.61
N THR A 217 -1.04 25.12 17.84
CA THR A 217 -2.43 25.25 18.28
C THR A 217 -3.35 24.61 17.24
N THR A 218 -4.23 23.74 17.72
CA THR A 218 -5.24 23.06 16.90
C THR A 218 -6.62 23.59 17.24
N TYR A 219 -7.42 23.85 16.21
CA TYR A 219 -8.77 24.42 16.33
C TYR A 219 -9.77 23.46 15.72
N LEU A 220 -10.93 23.32 16.36
CA LEU A 220 -12.05 22.60 15.76
C LEU A 220 -12.67 23.45 14.66
N VAL A 221 -12.75 22.94 13.44
CA VAL A 221 -13.17 23.73 12.27
C VAL A 221 -14.58 24.33 12.38
N THR A 222 -15.47 23.71 13.16
CA THR A 222 -16.87 24.15 13.31
C THR A 222 -17.05 25.26 14.34
N THR A 223 -16.23 25.29 15.41
CA THR A 223 -16.42 26.20 16.54
C THR A 223 -15.25 27.14 16.77
N PHE A 224 -14.13 26.94 16.07
CA PHE A 224 -12.86 27.63 16.29
C PHE A 224 -12.33 27.57 17.73
N LYS A 225 -12.81 26.61 18.53
CA LYS A 225 -12.29 26.36 19.87
C LYS A 225 -10.97 25.59 19.78
N VAL A 226 -10.06 25.89 20.69
CA VAL A 226 -8.82 25.13 20.83
C VAL A 226 -9.14 23.73 21.34
N VAL A 227 -8.66 22.73 20.62
CA VAL A 227 -8.84 21.30 20.93
C VAL A 227 -7.49 20.59 20.94
N PRO A 228 -7.35 19.44 21.62
CA PRO A 228 -6.13 18.64 21.56
C PRO A 228 -5.72 18.27 20.12
N ARG A 229 -4.43 18.02 19.92
CA ARG A 229 -3.94 17.53 18.62
C ARG A 229 -4.51 16.16 18.33
N GLY A 230 -4.84 15.91 17.06
CA GLY A 230 -5.38 14.62 16.62
C GLY A 230 -6.86 14.41 16.93
N THR A 231 -7.56 15.42 17.46
CA THR A 231 -9.03 15.44 17.48
C THR A 231 -9.56 15.44 16.04
N GLU A 232 -10.57 14.62 15.76
CA GLU A 232 -11.19 14.55 14.42
C GLU A 232 -11.79 15.90 14.03
N GLY A 233 -11.52 16.32 12.78
CA GLY A 233 -11.88 17.65 12.29
C GLY A 233 -11.10 18.84 12.88
N ALA A 234 -10.04 18.58 13.65
CA ALA A 234 -9.15 19.64 14.13
C ALA A 234 -8.13 20.05 13.07
N VAL A 235 -7.96 21.36 12.89
CA VAL A 235 -7.02 21.95 11.93
C VAL A 235 -5.95 22.76 12.65
N SER A 236 -4.73 22.79 12.10
CA SER A 236 -3.63 23.65 12.55
C SER A 236 -3.03 24.39 11.37
N VAL A 237 -2.40 25.55 11.61
CA VAL A 237 -1.76 26.33 10.55
C VAL A 237 -0.63 25.53 9.91
N GLU A 238 0.20 24.87 10.73
CA GLU A 238 1.33 24.06 10.25
C GLU A 238 0.86 22.88 9.40
N GLY A 239 -0.21 22.18 9.83
CA GLY A 239 -0.84 21.13 9.05
C GLY A 239 -1.37 21.64 7.72
N THR A 240 -2.20 22.68 7.75
CA THR A 240 -2.81 23.25 6.54
C THR A 240 -1.77 23.69 5.51
N LEU A 241 -0.71 24.41 5.94
CA LEU A 241 0.36 24.83 5.03
C LEU A 241 1.12 23.62 4.46
N ALA A 242 1.40 22.61 5.27
CA ALA A 242 2.06 21.40 4.79
C ALA A 242 1.18 20.61 3.79
N GLY A 243 -0.13 20.58 4.01
CA GLY A 243 -1.09 20.00 3.07
C GLY A 243 -1.09 20.70 1.71
N ILE A 244 -1.11 22.04 1.70
CA ILE A 244 -1.00 22.83 0.45
C ILE A 244 0.31 22.52 -0.29
N VAL A 245 1.43 22.47 0.43
CA VAL A 245 2.73 22.12 -0.16
C VAL A 245 2.71 20.69 -0.74
N ALA A 246 2.04 19.75 -0.06
CA ALA A 246 1.95 18.38 -0.51
C ALA A 246 1.09 18.20 -1.78
N SER A 247 -0.06 18.89 -1.88
CA SER A 247 -0.85 18.88 -3.12
C SER A 247 -0.12 19.57 -4.26
N MET A 248 0.57 20.68 -4.02
CA MET A 248 1.42 21.33 -5.03
C MET A 248 2.55 20.42 -5.52
N PHE A 249 3.21 19.70 -4.60
CA PHE A 249 4.24 18.72 -4.94
C PHE A 249 3.69 17.65 -5.88
N LEU A 250 2.56 17.02 -5.53
CA LEU A 250 2.02 15.93 -6.34
C LEU A 250 1.41 16.40 -7.65
N ALA A 251 0.80 17.58 -7.69
CA ALA A 251 0.38 18.23 -8.93
C ALA A 251 1.58 18.53 -9.84
N GLY A 252 2.71 18.98 -9.27
CA GLY A 252 3.97 19.17 -9.98
C GLY A 252 4.53 17.87 -10.54
N VAL A 253 4.47 16.77 -9.78
CA VAL A 253 4.81 15.43 -10.29
C VAL A 253 3.89 15.05 -11.45
N GLY A 254 2.58 15.28 -11.33
CA GLY A 254 1.62 15.06 -12.41
C GLY A 254 1.94 15.88 -13.67
N TYR A 255 2.39 17.12 -13.51
CA TYR A 255 2.82 17.98 -14.61
C TYR A 255 4.09 17.46 -15.30
N ILE A 256 5.12 17.12 -14.53
CA ILE A 256 6.39 16.59 -15.07
C ILE A 256 6.16 15.28 -15.82
N LEU A 257 5.25 14.44 -15.32
CA LEU A 257 4.88 13.16 -15.94
C LEU A 257 3.85 13.30 -17.08
N GLY A 258 3.46 14.53 -17.44
CA GLY A 258 2.53 14.80 -18.53
C GLY A 258 1.10 14.31 -18.29
N GLN A 259 0.69 14.10 -17.04
CA GLN A 259 -0.68 13.73 -16.69
C GLN A 259 -1.62 14.93 -16.63
N VAL A 260 -1.10 16.10 -16.27
CA VAL A 260 -1.85 17.35 -16.20
C VAL A 260 -1.02 18.52 -16.72
N ASN A 261 -1.66 19.56 -17.25
CA ASN A 261 -1.01 20.84 -17.53
C ASN A 261 -1.03 21.76 -16.29
N VAL A 262 -0.38 22.93 -16.38
CA VAL A 262 -0.28 23.87 -15.24
C VAL A 262 -1.67 24.32 -14.73
N PRO A 263 -2.63 24.78 -15.56
CA PRO A 263 -3.98 25.09 -15.10
C PRO A 263 -4.69 23.93 -14.41
N GLN A 264 -4.59 22.71 -14.96
CA GLN A 264 -5.16 21.50 -14.37
C GLN A 264 -4.52 21.16 -13.02
N GLY A 265 -3.20 21.33 -12.89
CA GLY A 265 -2.49 21.18 -11.62
C GLY A 265 -2.99 22.16 -10.56
N LEU A 266 -3.22 23.43 -10.91
CA LEU A 266 -3.83 24.42 -10.01
C LEU A 266 -5.25 24.01 -9.60
N VAL A 267 -6.05 23.49 -10.54
CA VAL A 267 -7.38 22.94 -10.25
C VAL A 267 -7.30 21.78 -9.26
N CYS A 268 -6.35 20.85 -9.43
CA CYS A 268 -6.14 19.76 -8.48
C CYS A 268 -5.82 20.29 -7.07
N VAL A 269 -4.94 21.29 -6.95
CA VAL A 269 -4.58 21.90 -5.66
C VAL A 269 -5.79 22.55 -5.01
N LEU A 270 -6.53 23.40 -5.74
CA LEU A 270 -7.71 24.08 -5.21
C LEU A 270 -8.81 23.09 -4.79
N ALA A 271 -9.12 22.11 -5.64
CA ALA A 271 -10.09 21.07 -5.33
C ALA A 271 -9.68 20.26 -4.08
N SER A 272 -8.39 19.95 -3.93
CA SER A 272 -7.85 19.25 -2.75
C SER A 272 -8.10 20.04 -1.46
N GLN A 273 -7.88 21.36 -1.49
CA GLN A 273 -8.06 22.19 -0.29
C GLN A 273 -9.53 22.32 0.12
N ILE A 274 -10.44 22.46 -0.86
CA ILE A 274 -11.89 22.50 -0.59
C ILE A 274 -12.37 21.16 -0.04
N ALA A 275 -11.92 20.05 -0.65
CA ALA A 275 -12.30 18.71 -0.22
C ALA A 275 -11.81 18.42 1.21
N ASN A 276 -10.54 18.72 1.51
CA ASN A 276 -9.97 18.51 2.85
C ASN A 276 -10.64 19.39 3.91
N PHE A 277 -11.05 20.61 3.56
CA PHE A 277 -11.86 21.43 4.47
C PHE A 277 -13.23 20.79 4.73
N GLY A 278 -13.89 20.27 3.69
CA GLY A 278 -15.14 19.52 3.81
C GLY A 278 -15.01 18.25 4.65
N GLU A 279 -13.91 17.53 4.51
CA GLU A 279 -13.55 16.38 5.34
C GLU A 279 -13.47 16.78 6.81
N SER A 280 -12.77 17.87 7.13
CA SER A 280 -12.63 18.31 8.52
C SER A 280 -13.97 18.73 9.12
N LEU A 281 -14.88 19.30 8.30
CA LEU A 281 -16.26 19.60 8.72
C LEU A 281 -17.04 18.33 9.03
N ILE A 282 -16.91 17.29 8.19
CA ILE A 282 -17.52 15.98 8.42
C ILE A 282 -16.96 15.34 9.70
N GLY A 283 -15.64 15.36 9.89
CA GLY A 283 -14.99 14.84 11.08
C GLY A 283 -15.48 15.53 12.36
N ALA A 284 -15.48 16.85 12.38
CA ALA A 284 -15.95 17.63 13.54
C ALA A 284 -17.46 17.48 13.80
N SER A 285 -18.25 17.19 12.76
CA SER A 285 -19.72 17.22 12.84
C SER A 285 -20.36 15.85 12.97
N LEU A 286 -19.73 14.78 12.52
CA LEU A 286 -20.36 13.46 12.37
C LEU A 286 -19.51 12.31 12.92
N GLN A 287 -18.18 12.37 12.89
CA GLN A 287 -17.37 11.28 13.43
C GLN A 287 -17.51 11.18 14.95
N ASP A 288 -17.51 9.94 15.45
CA ASP A 288 -17.70 9.57 16.86
C ASP A 288 -19.00 10.08 17.50
N LYS A 289 -20.02 10.43 16.69
CA LYS A 289 -21.36 10.76 17.16
C LYS A 289 -22.31 9.58 17.07
N GLU A 290 -23.22 9.48 18.04
CA GLU A 290 -24.28 8.47 18.05
C GLU A 290 -25.06 8.48 16.72
N GLY A 291 -25.25 7.31 16.12
CA GLY A 291 -25.90 7.14 14.81
C GLY A 291 -24.98 7.23 13.59
N PHE A 292 -23.74 7.69 13.75
CA PHE A 292 -22.74 7.81 12.66
C PHE A 292 -21.51 6.92 12.85
N GLU A 293 -21.60 5.88 13.69
CA GLU A 293 -20.49 4.96 13.99
C GLU A 293 -19.94 4.22 12.75
N TRP A 294 -20.75 4.10 11.69
CA TRP A 294 -20.33 3.53 10.40
C TRP A 294 -19.37 4.44 9.63
N LEU A 295 -19.33 5.74 9.95
CA LEU A 295 -18.53 6.77 9.30
C LEU A 295 -17.09 6.77 9.84
N ASN A 296 -16.41 5.64 9.67
CA ASN A 296 -15.02 5.52 10.07
C ASN A 296 -14.09 6.32 9.13
N ASN A 297 -12.81 6.43 9.54
CA ASN A 297 -11.79 7.18 8.80
C ASN A 297 -11.62 6.70 7.34
N ASP A 298 -11.72 5.40 7.07
CA ASP A 298 -11.60 4.87 5.70
C ASP A 298 -12.76 5.33 4.80
N VAL A 299 -13.99 5.41 5.33
CA VAL A 299 -15.17 5.91 4.60
C VAL A 299 -15.05 7.42 4.36
N VAL A 300 -14.65 8.18 5.38
CA VAL A 300 -14.43 9.62 5.25
C VAL A 300 -13.34 9.93 4.22
N ASN A 301 -12.28 9.11 4.17
CA ASN A 301 -11.28 9.18 3.12
C ASN A 301 -11.88 8.99 1.72
N VAL A 302 -12.75 8.00 1.52
CA VAL A 302 -13.44 7.80 0.23
C VAL A 302 -14.22 9.05 -0.17
N LEU A 303 -15.00 9.62 0.76
CA LEU A 303 -15.80 10.81 0.50
C LEU A 303 -14.90 12.01 0.14
N ASN A 304 -13.83 12.21 0.89
CA ASN A 304 -12.89 13.32 0.68
C ASN A 304 -12.24 13.23 -0.71
N ILE A 305 -11.61 12.11 -1.06
CA ILE A 305 -10.93 11.97 -2.35
C ILE A 305 -11.90 12.00 -3.53
N SER A 306 -13.15 11.55 -3.32
CA SER A 306 -14.21 11.63 -4.33
C SER A 306 -14.66 13.07 -4.53
N ALA A 307 -14.85 13.83 -3.45
CA ALA A 307 -15.14 15.26 -3.53
C ALA A 307 -14.01 16.01 -4.26
N GLY A 308 -12.75 15.73 -3.94
CA GLY A 308 -11.60 16.31 -4.63
C GLY A 308 -11.59 16.02 -6.14
N ALA A 309 -11.84 14.77 -6.53
CA ALA A 309 -11.93 14.38 -7.94
C ALA A 309 -13.10 15.07 -8.66
N ILE A 310 -14.30 15.05 -8.06
CA ILE A 310 -15.50 15.66 -8.63
C ILE A 310 -15.34 17.17 -8.77
N LEU A 311 -14.87 17.86 -7.73
CA LEU A 311 -14.63 19.30 -7.76
C LEU A 311 -13.64 19.68 -8.87
N ALA A 312 -12.55 18.93 -9.02
CA ALA A 312 -11.59 19.19 -10.09
C ALA A 312 -12.23 19.06 -11.49
N VAL A 313 -13.01 17.99 -11.71
CA VAL A 313 -13.73 17.78 -12.98
C VAL A 313 -14.74 18.91 -13.23
N LEU A 314 -15.53 19.30 -12.23
CA LEU A 314 -16.50 20.38 -12.36
C LEU A 314 -15.84 21.74 -12.62
N MET A 315 -14.77 22.07 -11.91
CA MET A 315 -14.00 23.30 -12.13
C MET A 315 -13.43 23.32 -13.56
N GLN A 316 -12.84 22.22 -14.02
CA GLN A 316 -12.31 22.14 -15.39
C GLN A 316 -13.41 22.32 -16.42
N ARG A 317 -14.58 21.71 -16.22
CA ARG A 317 -15.73 21.88 -17.11
C ARG A 317 -16.18 23.34 -17.18
N LEU A 318 -16.30 24.00 -16.02
CA LEU A 318 -16.66 25.42 -15.94
C LEU A 318 -15.64 26.33 -16.63
N LEU A 319 -14.34 26.06 -16.45
CA LEU A 319 -13.27 26.82 -17.09
C LEU A 319 -13.28 26.67 -18.62
N VAL A 320 -13.58 25.46 -19.12
CA VAL A 320 -13.71 25.24 -20.56
C VAL A 320 -14.95 25.93 -21.10
N SER A 321 -16.11 25.79 -20.44
CA SER A 321 -17.36 26.44 -20.88
C SER A 321 -17.30 27.96 -20.84
N TRP A 322 -16.49 28.54 -19.96
CA TRP A 322 -16.32 29.98 -19.87
C TRP A 322 -15.42 30.56 -20.99
N ARG A 323 -14.56 29.72 -21.58
CA ARG A 323 -13.65 30.12 -22.67
C ARG A 323 -14.23 29.93 -24.07
N SER A 324 -15.25 29.06 -24.20
CA SER A 324 -16.00 28.80 -25.43
C SER A 324 -17.13 29.80 -25.62
#